data_AF-A0A8J6FZ19-F1
#
_entry.id   AF-A0A8J6FZ19-F1
#
_cell.length_a   1.000
_cell.length_b   1.000
_cell.length_c   1.000
_cell.angle_alpha   90.00
_cell.angle_beta   90.00
_cell.angle_gamma   90.00
#
_symmetry.space_group_name_H-M   'P 1'
#
loop_
_entity.id
_entity.type
_entity.pdbx_description
1 polymer ?
#
loop_
_entity_poly.entity_id
_entity_poly.type
_entity_poly.pdbx_seq_one_letter_code
_entity_poly.pdbx_strand_id
1 'polypeptide(L)'
;MLNFTRCQHLKQITRKCFSSAPVNVRTHTQHLLSRAFAYARSGRSWHSIHSLVGDKNIILMGPPGAGKTTVGRIIGHKLGRCVIDVDSDILEKTWKMSASEKLQDVGNEQFLEEEGKAVLNLSASGSVISLSGSNPMHDASMWHLKKNGIVVYLDVPLVDIISRLKSMKVSRIVGQNSEASMRDLLQHRRLYCKKWYDTRVFCESGASAEEVADRVLDAVKRYQDVDSETFISTRHVCPKDLDKKPPPKYFSEAVIEGLASDGGLFVPEKEFPKLSCGEWKSLIGATYIERAQILLERCIHPADIPATKLGEMIETA
;
A
#
# COMPACT_ATOMS: atom_id res chain seq x y z
N MET A 1 -22.99 23.72 -2.13
CA MET A 1 -21.97 23.97 -3.18
C MET A 1 -20.66 23.20 -2.89
N LEU A 2 -20.72 21.99 -2.32
CA LEU A 2 -19.54 21.22 -1.86
C LEU A 2 -19.46 19.77 -2.41
N ASN A 3 -20.43 19.33 -3.21
CA ASN A 3 -20.39 18.02 -3.90
C ASN A 3 -19.39 17.96 -5.07
N PHE A 4 -18.65 19.04 -5.35
CA PHE A 4 -17.75 19.14 -6.51
C PHE A 4 -16.31 18.70 -6.21
N THR A 5 -15.89 18.65 -4.95
CA THR A 5 -14.49 18.37 -4.58
C THR A 5 -14.15 16.88 -4.59
N ARG A 6 -15.14 16.01 -4.34
CA ARG A 6 -14.96 14.54 -4.29
C ARG A 6 -14.61 13.91 -5.65
N CYS A 7 -14.83 14.64 -6.75
CA CYS A 7 -14.67 14.14 -8.12
C CYS A 7 -13.49 14.74 -8.90
N GLN A 8 -12.84 15.80 -8.41
CA GLN A 8 -11.76 16.46 -9.18
C GLN A 8 -10.43 15.71 -9.16
N HIS A 9 -10.13 14.96 -8.09
CA HIS A 9 -8.90 14.15 -8.03
C HIS A 9 -8.95 12.92 -8.96
N LEU A 10 -10.15 12.39 -9.27
CA LEU A 10 -10.33 11.25 -10.18
C LEU A 10 -10.65 11.67 -11.64
N LYS A 11 -11.27 12.85 -11.86
CA LYS A 11 -11.64 13.32 -13.21
C LYS A 11 -10.55 14.10 -13.96
N GLN A 12 -9.52 14.65 -13.29
CA GLN A 12 -8.42 15.30 -14.02
C GLN A 12 -7.43 14.31 -14.66
N ILE A 13 -7.40 13.06 -14.22
CA ILE A 13 -6.51 12.02 -14.77
C ILE A 13 -7.09 11.39 -16.06
N THR A 14 -8.42 11.45 -16.26
CA THR A 14 -9.11 10.69 -17.32
C THR A 14 -9.44 11.48 -18.59
N ARG A 15 -9.20 12.80 -18.66
CA ARG A 15 -9.70 13.66 -19.76
C ARG A 15 -8.69 14.21 -20.76
N LYS A 16 -7.42 13.77 -20.77
CA LYS A 16 -6.41 14.27 -21.73
C LYS A 16 -5.80 13.24 -22.69
N CYS A 17 -6.36 12.04 -22.80
CA CYS A 17 -5.90 11.04 -23.77
C CYS A 17 -7.07 10.39 -24.52
N PHE A 18 -7.77 11.13 -25.36
CA PHE A 18 -8.55 10.54 -26.45
C PHE A 18 -8.57 11.49 -27.66
N SER A 19 -7.63 11.26 -28.58
CA SER A 19 -7.81 11.55 -30.01
C SER A 19 -7.10 10.45 -30.81
N SER A 20 -7.90 9.43 -31.16
CA SER A 20 -7.86 8.59 -32.38
C SER A 20 -6.52 8.10 -32.94
N ALA A 21 -6.32 6.78 -32.98
CA ALA A 21 -6.41 5.97 -34.23
C ALA A 21 -6.26 4.45 -33.90
N PRO A 22 -6.94 3.53 -34.62
CA PRO A 22 -6.85 2.10 -34.34
C PRO A 22 -5.69 1.45 -35.12
N VAL A 23 -4.88 0.63 -34.45
CA VAL A 23 -3.95 -0.29 -35.12
C VAL A 23 -4.36 -1.72 -34.80
N ASN A 24 -4.56 -2.46 -35.88
CA ASN A 24 -5.07 -3.82 -35.95
C ASN A 24 -3.87 -4.78 -35.95
N VAL A 25 -3.72 -5.66 -34.95
CA VAL A 25 -2.77 -6.79 -35.05
C VAL A 25 -3.37 -8.07 -34.48
N ARG A 26 -3.20 -9.09 -35.31
CA ARG A 26 -3.77 -10.43 -35.29
C ARG A 26 -3.29 -11.31 -34.13
N THR A 27 -4.16 -12.25 -33.81
CA THR A 27 -3.98 -13.48 -33.03
C THR A 27 -2.75 -14.29 -33.41
N HIS A 28 -2.02 -14.80 -32.41
CA HIS A 28 -1.44 -16.15 -32.47
C HIS A 28 -1.31 -16.75 -31.07
N THR A 29 -2.19 -17.70 -30.80
CA THR A 29 -2.08 -18.75 -29.79
C THR A 29 -0.93 -19.69 -30.12
N GLN A 30 -0.13 -20.09 -29.12
CA GLN A 30 0.37 -21.47 -29.05
C GLN A 30 0.73 -21.88 -27.62
N HIS A 31 0.20 -23.05 -27.29
CA HIS A 31 0.29 -23.88 -26.09
C HIS A 31 1.69 -24.07 -25.52
N LEU A 32 1.76 -24.23 -24.19
CA LEU A 32 2.51 -25.32 -23.54
C LEU A 32 1.96 -25.57 -22.11
N LEU A 33 1.26 -26.70 -21.97
CA LEU A 33 0.96 -27.42 -20.72
C LEU A 33 2.30 -27.90 -20.12
N SER A 34 2.57 -28.14 -18.84
CA SER A 34 1.76 -28.59 -17.70
C SER A 34 2.70 -28.64 -16.47
N ARG A 35 2.15 -28.42 -15.26
CA ARG A 35 2.25 -29.36 -14.12
C ARG A 35 1.49 -28.77 -12.93
N ALA A 36 0.30 -29.32 -12.72
CA ALA A 36 -0.56 -29.01 -11.60
C ALA A 36 -0.03 -29.66 -10.33
N PHE A 37 0.25 -28.85 -9.30
CA PHE A 37 0.24 -29.30 -7.92
C PHE A 37 -1.08 -28.84 -7.31
N ALA A 38 -1.95 -29.82 -7.02
CA ALA A 38 -3.22 -29.60 -6.38
C ALA A 38 -3.00 -29.33 -4.88
N TYR A 39 -3.43 -28.17 -4.41
CA TYR A 39 -3.69 -27.93 -2.99
C TYR A 39 -5.13 -27.44 -2.82
N ALA A 40 -5.79 -28.00 -1.82
CA ALA A 40 -7.23 -27.89 -1.59
C ALA A 40 -7.68 -26.43 -1.40
N ARG A 41 -8.71 -26.06 -2.15
CA ARG A 41 -9.38 -24.74 -2.15
C ARG A 41 -10.18 -24.55 -0.86
N SER A 42 -9.75 -23.63 0.00
CA SER A 42 -10.71 -22.85 0.80
C SER A 42 -11.17 -21.67 -0.06
N GLY A 43 -12.41 -21.74 -0.54
CA GLY A 43 -12.96 -20.80 -1.51
C GLY A 43 -13.25 -19.44 -0.90
N ARG A 44 -12.31 -18.49 -0.99
CA ARG A 44 -12.66 -17.08 -1.22
C ARG A 44 -12.80 -16.89 -2.73
N SER A 45 -13.82 -16.19 -3.20
CA SER A 45 -14.06 -16.01 -4.64
C SER A 45 -13.00 -15.09 -5.26
N TRP A 46 -11.89 -15.67 -5.72
CA TRP A 46 -10.75 -14.96 -6.33
C TRP A 46 -11.09 -14.26 -7.65
N HIS A 47 -12.16 -14.68 -8.33
CA HIS A 47 -12.60 -14.11 -9.60
C HIS A 47 -12.97 -12.62 -9.50
N SER A 48 -13.43 -12.15 -8.32
CA SER A 48 -13.73 -10.73 -8.10
C SER A 48 -12.50 -9.85 -7.98
N ILE A 49 -11.33 -10.39 -7.59
CA ILE A 49 -10.11 -9.60 -7.38
C ILE A 49 -9.45 -9.21 -8.70
N HIS A 50 -9.60 -10.05 -9.73
CA HIS A 50 -9.10 -9.75 -11.07
C HIS A 50 -9.67 -8.45 -11.65
N SER A 51 -10.96 -8.18 -11.40
CA SER A 51 -11.63 -6.93 -11.82
C SER A 51 -11.38 -5.76 -10.88
N LEU A 52 -11.05 -6.02 -9.60
CA LEU A 52 -10.87 -4.97 -8.59
C LEU A 52 -9.69 -4.06 -8.95
N VAL A 53 -8.54 -4.62 -9.33
CA VAL A 53 -7.30 -3.83 -9.51
C VAL A 53 -7.24 -3.11 -10.87
N GLY A 54 -8.09 -3.48 -11.84
CA GLY A 54 -8.12 -2.87 -13.18
C GLY A 54 -6.70 -2.73 -13.76
N ASP A 55 -6.42 -1.56 -14.33
CA ASP A 55 -5.12 -1.21 -14.92
C ASP A 55 -4.12 -0.62 -13.91
N LYS A 56 -4.49 -0.48 -12.63
CA LYS A 56 -3.60 0.06 -11.59
C LYS A 56 -2.56 -0.99 -11.18
N ASN A 57 -1.38 -0.50 -10.82
CA ASN A 57 -0.32 -1.33 -10.24
C ASN A 57 -0.52 -1.50 -8.72
N ILE A 58 -0.15 -2.65 -8.18
CA ILE A 58 0.06 -2.84 -6.74
C ILE A 58 1.54 -2.62 -6.46
N ILE A 59 1.86 -1.60 -5.67
CA ILE A 59 3.25 -1.18 -5.45
C ILE A 59 3.63 -1.51 -4.01
N LEU A 60 4.49 -2.50 -3.82
CA LEU A 60 4.93 -2.94 -2.50
C LEU A 60 6.12 -2.10 -2.05
N MET A 61 5.94 -1.42 -0.92
CA MET A 61 6.92 -0.54 -0.29
C MET A 61 7.25 -1.03 1.12
N GLY A 62 8.49 -0.82 1.55
CA GLY A 62 8.96 -1.20 2.89
C GLY A 62 10.47 -1.43 2.92
N PRO A 63 11.07 -1.58 4.12
CA PRO A 63 12.51 -1.73 4.26
C PRO A 63 13.05 -2.99 3.55
N PRO A 64 14.36 -3.06 3.26
CA PRO A 64 15.00 -4.31 2.87
C PRO A 64 14.71 -5.41 3.92
N GLY A 65 14.45 -6.64 3.48
CA GLY A 65 14.03 -7.73 4.38
C GLY A 65 12.52 -7.74 4.75
N ALA A 66 11.72 -6.79 4.27
CA ALA A 66 10.28 -6.79 4.51
C ALA A 66 9.51 -7.92 3.78
N GLY A 67 10.13 -8.58 2.81
CA GLY A 67 9.51 -9.67 2.04
C GLY A 67 8.77 -9.24 0.77
N LYS A 68 8.98 -8.00 0.30
CA LYS A 68 8.33 -7.40 -0.88
C LYS A 68 8.38 -8.31 -2.11
N THR A 69 9.57 -8.79 -2.49
CA THR A 69 9.77 -9.70 -3.63
C THR A 69 8.96 -10.99 -3.50
N THR A 70 9.00 -11.64 -2.33
CA THR A 70 8.27 -12.89 -2.07
C THR A 70 6.76 -12.68 -2.10
N VAL A 71 6.26 -11.68 -1.38
CA VAL A 71 4.85 -11.31 -1.35
C VAL A 71 4.37 -10.91 -2.75
N GLY A 72 5.16 -10.14 -3.49
CA GLY A 72 4.84 -9.70 -4.85
C GLY A 72 4.68 -10.86 -5.82
N ARG A 73 5.56 -11.87 -5.75
CA ARG A 73 5.44 -13.10 -6.55
C ARG A 73 4.18 -13.89 -6.22
N ILE A 74 3.83 -14.02 -4.94
CA ILE A 74 2.60 -14.70 -4.51
C ILE A 74 1.36 -13.97 -5.02
N ILE A 75 1.31 -12.64 -4.89
CA ILE A 75 0.22 -11.80 -5.41
C ILE A 75 0.11 -11.94 -6.92
N GLY A 76 1.23 -11.83 -7.65
CA GLY A 76 1.25 -12.00 -9.11
C GLY A 76 0.70 -13.34 -9.55
N HIS A 77 1.09 -14.43 -8.86
CA HIS A 77 0.55 -15.77 -9.12
C HIS A 77 -0.96 -15.86 -8.83
N LYS A 78 -1.42 -15.32 -7.68
CA LYS A 78 -2.85 -15.31 -7.31
C LYS A 78 -3.71 -14.50 -8.29
N LEU A 79 -3.16 -13.42 -8.85
CA LEU A 79 -3.88 -12.50 -9.75
C LEU A 79 -3.58 -12.71 -11.24
N GLY A 80 -2.73 -13.66 -11.61
CA GLY A 80 -2.28 -13.80 -13.01
C GLY A 80 -1.66 -12.54 -13.60
N ARG A 81 -0.94 -11.74 -12.78
CA ARG A 81 -0.37 -10.44 -13.15
C ARG A 81 1.15 -10.48 -13.21
N CYS A 82 1.73 -9.64 -14.08
CA CYS A 82 3.16 -9.45 -14.16
C CYS A 82 3.72 -8.95 -12.82
N VAL A 83 4.89 -9.45 -12.45
CA VAL A 83 5.62 -9.04 -11.24
C VAL A 83 6.94 -8.43 -11.66
N ILE A 84 7.26 -7.26 -11.12
CA ILE A 84 8.48 -6.52 -11.39
C ILE A 84 9.15 -6.23 -10.05
N ASP A 85 10.37 -6.70 -9.86
CA ASP A 85 11.19 -6.33 -8.70
C ASP A 85 12.21 -5.27 -9.13
N VAL A 86 12.13 -4.06 -8.56
CA VAL A 86 12.96 -2.93 -9.02
C VAL A 86 14.45 -3.24 -8.88
N ASP A 87 14.87 -3.87 -7.79
CA ASP A 87 16.26 -4.25 -7.57
C ASP A 87 16.72 -5.25 -8.65
N SER A 88 16.11 -6.43 -8.70
CA SER A 88 16.61 -7.53 -9.53
C SER A 88 16.20 -7.46 -11.01
N ASP A 89 15.03 -6.90 -11.32
CA ASP A 89 14.53 -6.85 -12.70
C ASP A 89 14.91 -5.60 -13.47
N ILE A 90 15.30 -4.52 -12.80
CA ILE A 90 15.64 -3.24 -13.42
C ILE A 90 17.07 -2.84 -13.08
N LEU A 91 17.37 -2.62 -11.80
CA LEU A 91 18.62 -2.00 -11.37
C LEU A 91 19.83 -2.90 -11.63
N GLU A 92 19.82 -4.13 -11.10
CA GLU A 92 20.95 -5.06 -11.23
C GLU A 92 21.23 -5.45 -12.69
N LYS A 93 20.19 -5.55 -13.52
CA LYS A 93 20.35 -5.78 -14.97
C LYS A 93 20.98 -4.58 -15.67
N THR A 94 20.63 -3.36 -15.25
CA THR A 94 21.17 -2.11 -15.81
C THR A 94 22.61 -1.90 -15.39
N TRP A 95 22.93 -2.12 -14.12
CA TRP A 95 24.25 -1.91 -13.55
C TRP A 95 25.22 -3.07 -13.80
N LYS A 96 24.73 -4.27 -14.14
CA LYS A 96 25.51 -5.51 -14.27
C LYS A 96 26.30 -5.87 -13.00
N MET A 97 25.79 -5.46 -11.85
CA MET A 97 26.32 -5.72 -10.52
C MET A 97 25.18 -5.65 -9.49
N SER A 98 25.41 -6.16 -8.29
CA SER A 98 24.41 -6.09 -7.22
C SER A 98 24.17 -4.66 -6.74
N ALA A 99 22.99 -4.41 -6.17
CA ALA A 99 22.69 -3.12 -5.55
C ALA A 99 23.68 -2.76 -4.42
N SER A 100 24.20 -3.76 -3.70
CA SER A 100 25.20 -3.55 -2.64
C SER A 100 26.54 -3.10 -3.21
N GLU A 101 27.03 -3.73 -4.29
CA GLU A 101 28.27 -3.33 -4.96
C GLU A 101 28.14 -1.93 -5.54
N LYS A 102 27.02 -1.65 -6.22
CA LYS A 102 26.75 -0.32 -6.76
C LYS A 102 26.76 0.75 -5.68
N LEU A 103 26.11 0.52 -4.54
CA LEU A 103 26.12 1.46 -3.41
C LEU A 103 27.52 1.71 -2.84
N GLN A 104 28.40 0.70 -2.87
CA GLN A 104 29.79 0.88 -2.44
C GLN A 104 30.60 1.71 -3.44
N ASP A 105 30.36 1.52 -4.74
CA ASP A 105 31.05 2.21 -5.83
C ASP A 105 30.68 3.70 -5.93
N VAL A 106 29.37 4.02 -5.96
CA VAL A 106 28.91 5.39 -6.24
C VAL A 106 28.49 6.19 -5.00
N GLY A 107 28.38 5.54 -3.83
CA GLY A 107 27.90 6.18 -2.61
C GLY A 107 26.39 6.48 -2.59
N ASN A 108 25.91 7.08 -1.51
CA ASN A 108 24.46 7.20 -1.22
C ASN A 108 23.71 8.09 -2.22
N GLU A 109 24.23 9.29 -2.51
CA GLU A 109 23.52 10.30 -3.31
C GLU A 109 23.36 9.86 -4.77
N GLN A 110 24.45 9.42 -5.40
CA GLN A 110 24.41 8.95 -6.78
C GLN A 110 23.60 7.66 -6.91
N PHE A 111 23.65 6.75 -5.92
CA PHE A 111 22.80 5.57 -5.91
C PHE A 111 21.32 5.93 -5.93
N LEU A 112 20.89 6.86 -5.06
CA LEU A 112 19.49 7.32 -4.99
C LEU A 112 19.02 7.96 -6.30
N GLU A 113 19.88 8.77 -6.93
CA GLU A 113 19.57 9.43 -8.19
C GLU A 113 19.45 8.43 -9.36
N GLU A 114 20.37 7.47 -9.46
CA GLU A 114 20.30 6.42 -10.49
C GLU A 114 19.09 5.50 -10.29
N GLU A 115 18.83 5.11 -9.04
CA GLU A 115 17.64 4.33 -8.66
C GLU A 115 16.35 5.08 -8.98
N GLY A 116 16.27 6.36 -8.64
CA GLY A 116 15.14 7.23 -8.91
C GLY A 116 14.84 7.36 -10.41
N LYS A 117 15.88 7.57 -11.22
CA LYS A 117 15.78 7.63 -12.70
C LYS A 117 15.29 6.32 -13.30
N ALA A 118 15.77 5.18 -12.81
CA ALA A 118 15.31 3.87 -13.29
C ALA A 118 13.79 3.69 -13.06
N VAL A 119 13.29 4.11 -11.89
CA VAL A 119 11.85 4.05 -11.59
C VAL A 119 11.05 5.07 -12.37
N LEU A 120 11.58 6.27 -12.63
CA LEU A 120 10.91 7.26 -13.50
C LEU A 120 10.70 6.74 -14.94
N ASN A 121 11.62 5.90 -15.42
CA ASN A 121 11.53 5.28 -16.74
C ASN A 121 10.70 3.98 -16.73
N LEU A 122 10.29 3.48 -15.56
CA LEU A 122 9.45 2.29 -15.46
C LEU A 122 8.03 2.62 -15.93
N SER A 123 7.59 1.92 -16.98
CA SER A 123 6.20 1.93 -17.46
C SER A 123 5.61 0.54 -17.29
N ALA A 124 4.60 0.45 -16.41
CA ALA A 124 3.86 -0.77 -16.16
C ALA A 124 2.39 -0.44 -15.89
N SER A 125 1.51 -1.37 -16.27
CA SER A 125 0.08 -1.29 -15.99
C SER A 125 -0.40 -2.65 -15.50
N GLY A 126 -1.35 -2.63 -14.57
CA GLY A 126 -1.93 -3.84 -14.00
C GLY A 126 -0.93 -4.79 -13.33
N SER A 127 0.26 -4.33 -12.95
CA SER A 127 1.37 -5.16 -12.49
C SER A 127 1.58 -5.07 -10.97
N VAL A 128 2.30 -6.04 -10.40
CA VAL A 128 2.78 -6.00 -9.01
C VAL A 128 4.23 -5.54 -9.03
N ILE A 129 4.53 -4.41 -8.41
CA ILE A 129 5.86 -3.79 -8.42
C ILE A 129 6.42 -3.82 -7.00
N SER A 130 7.54 -4.51 -6.79
CA SER A 130 8.29 -4.48 -5.53
C SER A 130 9.38 -3.43 -5.62
N LEU A 131 9.28 -2.38 -4.80
CA LEU A 131 10.28 -1.32 -4.77
C LEU A 131 11.57 -1.78 -4.10
N SER A 132 12.69 -1.13 -4.43
CA SER A 132 13.86 -1.11 -3.57
C SER A 132 13.51 -0.46 -2.24
N GLY A 133 14.25 -0.80 -1.19
CA GLY A 133 14.05 -0.20 0.12
C GLY A 133 14.22 1.33 0.11
N SER A 134 15.06 1.90 -0.75
CA SER A 134 15.43 3.33 -0.76
C SER A 134 14.58 4.18 -1.68
N ASN A 135 13.78 3.58 -2.57
CA ASN A 135 12.91 4.32 -3.48
C ASN A 135 12.04 5.40 -2.80
N PRO A 136 11.49 5.21 -1.59
CA PRO A 136 10.69 6.24 -0.90
C PRO A 136 11.44 7.55 -0.61
N MET A 137 12.78 7.54 -0.67
CA MET A 137 13.63 8.71 -0.45
C MET A 137 13.78 9.60 -1.69
N HIS A 138 13.26 9.16 -2.85
CA HIS A 138 13.31 9.91 -4.09
C HIS A 138 11.89 10.35 -4.51
N ASP A 139 11.56 11.62 -4.25
CA ASP A 139 10.19 12.12 -4.37
C ASP A 139 9.60 11.98 -5.78
N ALA A 140 10.37 12.29 -6.82
CA ALA A 140 9.87 12.30 -8.19
C ALA A 140 9.46 10.89 -8.68
N SER A 141 10.20 9.86 -8.26
CA SER A 141 9.87 8.47 -8.63
C SER A 141 8.63 7.99 -7.90
N MET A 142 8.46 8.37 -6.63
CA MET A 142 7.26 8.03 -5.87
C MET A 142 6.01 8.72 -6.44
N TRP A 143 6.12 9.99 -6.85
CA TRP A 143 5.03 10.67 -7.56
C TRP A 143 4.67 9.99 -8.88
N HIS A 144 5.67 9.56 -9.65
CA HIS A 144 5.46 8.82 -10.90
C HIS A 144 4.68 7.53 -10.66
N LEU A 145 5.11 6.74 -9.67
CA LEU A 145 4.48 5.49 -9.26
C LEU A 145 3.02 5.68 -8.79
N LYS A 146 2.74 6.71 -7.99
CA LYS A 146 1.39 6.98 -7.46
C LYS A 146 0.38 7.38 -8.54
N LYS A 147 0.81 7.87 -9.71
CA LYS A 147 -0.12 8.22 -10.80
C LYS A 147 -0.93 7.01 -11.27
N ASN A 148 -0.29 5.83 -11.33
CA ASN A 148 -0.87 4.63 -11.93
C ASN A 148 -0.86 3.41 -10.99
N GLY A 149 -0.73 3.60 -9.67
CA GLY A 149 -0.67 2.50 -8.73
C GLY A 149 -1.15 2.84 -7.33
N ILE A 150 -1.32 1.80 -6.51
CA ILE A 150 -1.65 1.87 -5.10
C ILE A 150 -0.41 1.45 -4.33
N VAL A 151 0.13 2.36 -3.51
CA VAL A 151 1.33 2.10 -2.71
C VAL A 151 0.95 1.43 -1.40
N VAL A 152 1.35 0.17 -1.25
CA VAL A 152 1.10 -0.66 -0.07
C VAL A 152 2.36 -0.73 0.77
N TYR A 153 2.31 -0.21 1.99
CA TYR A 153 3.42 -0.32 2.95
C TYR A 153 3.33 -1.61 3.75
N LEU A 154 4.35 -2.47 3.62
CA LEU A 154 4.54 -3.65 4.45
C LEU A 154 5.20 -3.24 5.77
N ASP A 155 4.37 -3.01 6.79
CA ASP A 155 4.81 -2.58 8.12
C ASP A 155 5.23 -3.80 8.95
N VAL A 156 6.51 -4.16 8.81
CA VAL A 156 7.13 -5.27 9.54
C VAL A 156 7.78 -4.73 10.83
N PRO A 157 7.65 -5.45 11.96
CA PRO A 157 8.38 -5.13 13.19
C PRO A 157 9.88 -4.96 12.94
N LEU A 158 10.45 -3.91 13.52
CA LEU A 158 11.85 -3.54 13.30
C LEU A 158 12.83 -4.63 13.74
N VAL A 159 12.49 -5.37 14.81
CA VAL A 159 13.28 -6.51 15.30
C VAL A 159 13.38 -7.62 14.25
N ASP A 160 12.30 -7.90 13.52
CA ASP A 160 12.27 -8.93 12.49
C ASP A 160 13.06 -8.49 11.25
N ILE A 161 12.95 -7.21 10.87
CA ILE A 161 13.76 -6.63 9.79
C ILE A 161 15.25 -6.75 10.11
N ILE A 162 15.68 -6.33 11.30
CA ILE A 162 17.10 -6.41 11.70
C ILE A 162 17.58 -7.86 11.70
N SER A 163 16.76 -8.80 12.20
CA SER A 163 17.10 -10.23 12.19
C SER A 163 17.28 -10.77 10.76
N ARG A 164 16.34 -10.47 9.86
CA ARG A 164 16.40 -10.88 8.44
C ARG A 164 17.61 -10.28 7.72
N LEU A 165 17.93 -9.01 7.94
CA LEU A 165 19.10 -8.38 7.34
C LEU A 165 20.40 -9.05 7.76
N LYS A 166 20.52 -9.44 9.03
CA LYS A 166 21.68 -10.22 9.51
C LYS A 166 21.77 -11.58 8.81
N SER A 167 20.66 -12.31 8.69
CA SER A 167 20.62 -13.60 7.98
C SER A 167 20.97 -13.47 6.50
N MET A 168 20.57 -12.37 5.86
CA MET A 168 20.88 -12.06 4.45
C MET A 168 22.30 -11.50 4.25
N LYS A 169 23.09 -11.34 5.33
CA LYS A 169 24.42 -10.70 5.31
C LYS A 169 24.41 -9.28 4.71
N VAL A 170 23.30 -8.57 4.84
CA VAL A 170 23.18 -7.18 4.40
C VAL A 170 23.81 -6.29 5.48
N SER A 171 25.03 -5.83 5.23
CA SER A 171 25.80 -4.98 6.16
C SER A 171 25.68 -3.49 5.86
N ARG A 172 25.25 -3.12 4.64
CA ARG A 172 25.11 -1.73 4.19
C ARG A 172 23.75 -1.48 3.54
N ILE A 173 23.11 -0.39 3.92
CA ILE A 173 21.92 0.17 3.25
C ILE A 173 22.11 1.66 2.96
N VAL A 174 21.34 2.21 2.03
CA VAL A 174 21.36 3.64 1.71
C VAL A 174 21.06 4.48 2.97
N GLY A 175 21.85 5.53 3.17
CA GLY A 175 21.81 6.43 4.33
C GLY A 175 22.63 5.97 5.53
N GLN A 176 23.35 4.84 5.42
CA GLN A 176 24.22 4.37 6.49
C GLN A 176 25.54 5.14 6.51
N ASN A 177 25.73 5.88 7.60
CA ASN A 177 26.99 6.53 7.97
C ASN A 177 27.65 5.67 9.07
N SER A 178 28.97 5.79 9.26
CA SER A 178 29.74 4.94 10.19
C SER A 178 29.29 4.98 11.66
N GLU A 179 28.54 6.00 12.06
CA GLU A 179 28.21 6.28 13.47
C GLU A 179 26.77 5.86 13.86
N ALA A 180 25.85 5.74 12.89
CA ALA A 180 24.44 5.47 13.18
C ALA A 180 24.14 3.97 13.24
N SER A 181 23.36 3.54 14.23
CA SER A 181 22.93 2.13 14.29
C SER A 181 21.94 1.79 13.17
N MET A 182 21.95 0.54 12.70
CA MET A 182 20.97 0.04 11.72
C MET A 182 19.52 0.27 12.18
N ARG A 183 19.28 0.20 13.49
CA ARG A 183 17.97 0.47 14.10
C ARG A 183 17.54 1.92 13.87
N ASP A 184 18.40 2.88 14.18
CA ASP A 184 18.09 4.31 14.06
C ASP A 184 17.88 4.70 12.60
N LEU A 185 18.71 4.15 11.70
CA LEU A 185 18.57 4.37 10.26
C LEU A 185 17.24 3.84 9.72
N LEU A 186 16.86 2.60 10.07
CA LEU A 186 15.58 2.03 9.66
C LEU A 186 14.40 2.80 10.25
N GLN A 187 14.53 3.31 11.48
CA GLN A 187 13.52 4.15 12.11
C GLN A 187 13.37 5.49 11.39
N HIS A 188 14.48 6.14 11.04
CA HIS A 188 14.46 7.35 10.21
C HIS A 188 13.82 7.10 8.85
N ARG A 189 14.13 5.96 8.20
CA ARG A 189 13.56 5.57 6.90
C ARG A 189 12.04 5.35 6.92
N ARG A 190 11.45 5.04 8.08
CA ARG A 190 9.99 4.94 8.22
C ARG A 190 9.29 6.27 7.94
N LEU A 191 9.95 7.42 8.19
CA LEU A 191 9.40 8.74 7.90
C LEU A 191 9.12 8.92 6.40
N TYR A 192 10.04 8.48 5.54
CA TYR A 192 9.84 8.50 4.08
C TYR A 192 8.70 7.56 3.67
N CYS A 193 8.60 6.37 4.27
CA CYS A 193 7.49 5.47 4.00
C CYS A 193 6.14 6.12 4.34
N LYS A 194 6.06 6.82 5.49
CA LYS A 194 4.83 7.52 5.94
C LYS A 194 4.31 8.56 4.94
N LYS A 195 5.19 9.15 4.14
CA LYS A 195 4.82 10.15 3.12
C LYS A 195 4.10 9.55 1.90
N TRP A 196 4.28 8.26 1.61
CA TRP A 196 3.94 7.74 0.29
C TRP A 196 2.88 6.66 0.24
N TYR A 197 2.64 5.91 1.32
CA TYR A 197 1.67 4.82 1.26
C TYR A 197 0.23 5.32 1.12
N ASP A 198 -0.54 4.56 0.38
CA ASP A 198 -1.99 4.68 0.25
C ASP A 198 -2.71 3.79 1.25
N THR A 199 -2.12 2.63 1.54
CA THR A 199 -2.60 1.69 2.54
C THR A 199 -1.45 0.96 3.23
N ARG A 200 -1.68 0.56 4.48
CA ARG A 200 -0.71 -0.11 5.34
C ARG A 200 -1.15 -1.54 5.61
N VAL A 201 -0.21 -2.47 5.50
CA VAL A 201 -0.40 -3.87 5.91
C VAL A 201 0.55 -4.20 7.05
N PHE A 202 -0.04 -4.49 8.21
CA PHE A 202 0.74 -4.95 9.35
C PHE A 202 1.14 -6.41 9.18
N CYS A 203 2.46 -6.64 9.21
CA CYS A 203 3.07 -7.95 9.01
C CYS A 203 3.51 -8.52 10.37
N GLU A 204 2.64 -9.29 11.00
CA GLU A 204 2.92 -9.90 12.31
C GLU A 204 4.19 -10.77 12.28
N SER A 205 4.91 -10.78 13.40
CA SER A 205 6.04 -11.69 13.59
C SER A 205 5.58 -13.14 13.43
N GLY A 206 6.22 -13.87 12.52
CA GLY A 206 5.88 -15.25 12.19
C GLY A 206 4.79 -15.42 11.12
N ALA A 207 4.17 -14.34 10.62
CA ALA A 207 3.25 -14.44 9.49
C ALA A 207 3.95 -14.97 8.24
N SER A 208 3.30 -15.91 7.56
CA SER A 208 3.75 -16.45 6.27
C SER A 208 3.64 -15.39 5.16
N ALA A 209 4.42 -15.55 4.09
CA ALA A 209 4.35 -14.66 2.94
C ALA A 209 2.98 -14.73 2.25
N GLU A 210 2.32 -15.89 2.31
CA GLU A 210 0.97 -16.12 1.80
C GLU A 210 -0.09 -15.33 2.58
N GLU A 211 -0.02 -15.35 3.91
CA GLU A 211 -0.91 -14.55 4.77
C GLU A 211 -0.71 -13.05 4.55
N VAL A 212 0.54 -12.60 4.44
CA VAL A 212 0.83 -11.18 4.14
C VAL A 212 0.29 -10.81 2.75
N ALA A 213 0.46 -11.67 1.75
CA ALA A 213 -0.12 -11.45 0.42
C ALA A 213 -1.65 -11.34 0.45
N ASP A 214 -2.34 -12.16 1.25
CA ASP A 214 -3.79 -12.07 1.42
C ASP A 214 -4.21 -10.76 2.10
N ARG A 215 -3.49 -10.35 3.14
CA ARG A 215 -3.72 -9.04 3.78
C ARG A 215 -3.51 -7.87 2.83
N VAL A 216 -2.52 -7.95 1.93
CA VAL A 216 -2.31 -6.95 0.87
C VAL A 216 -3.49 -6.90 -0.08
N LEU A 217 -3.99 -8.04 -0.54
CA LEU A 217 -5.15 -8.09 -1.43
C LEU A 217 -6.42 -7.54 -0.75
N ASP A 218 -6.63 -7.88 0.52
CA ASP A 218 -7.75 -7.37 1.32
C ASP A 218 -7.63 -5.84 1.52
N ALA A 219 -6.42 -5.33 1.77
CA ALA A 219 -6.16 -3.89 1.91
C ALA A 219 -6.34 -3.12 0.60
N VAL A 220 -5.90 -3.68 -0.54
CA VAL A 220 -6.13 -3.10 -1.87
C VAL A 220 -7.61 -3.10 -2.21
N LYS A 221 -8.33 -4.20 -1.94
CA LYS A 221 -9.78 -4.27 -2.13
C LYS A 221 -10.50 -3.21 -1.30
N ARG A 222 -10.12 -3.06 -0.03
CA ARG A 222 -10.65 -2.01 0.86
C ARG A 222 -10.41 -0.63 0.27
N TYR A 223 -9.18 -0.32 -0.14
CA TYR A 223 -8.82 0.99 -0.71
C TYR A 223 -9.65 1.38 -1.95
N GLN A 224 -10.11 0.39 -2.71
CA GLN A 224 -10.92 0.59 -3.91
C GLN A 224 -12.42 0.70 -3.60
N ASP A 225 -12.86 0.17 -2.46
CA ASP A 225 -14.24 0.20 -2.01
C ASP A 225 -14.50 1.49 -1.21
N VAL A 226 -14.63 2.60 -1.93
CA VAL A 226 -14.75 3.96 -1.38
C VAL A 226 -15.97 4.14 -0.48
N ASP A 227 -17.00 3.32 -0.66
CA ASP A 227 -18.25 3.38 0.10
C ASP A 227 -18.29 2.36 1.25
N SER A 228 -17.16 1.72 1.54
CA SER A 228 -17.08 0.67 2.55
C SER A 228 -17.03 1.16 3.99
N GLU A 229 -16.64 2.41 4.25
CA GLU A 229 -16.47 2.94 5.60
C GLU A 229 -17.36 4.15 5.81
N THR A 230 -18.47 3.88 6.46
CA THR A 230 -19.55 4.81 6.72
C THR A 230 -19.79 4.92 8.23
N PHE A 231 -20.46 5.99 8.64
CA PHE A 231 -20.77 6.31 10.01
C PHE A 231 -22.29 6.38 10.18
N ILE A 232 -22.76 5.93 11.34
CA ILE A 232 -24.17 5.97 11.74
C ILE A 232 -24.29 6.63 13.11
N SER A 233 -25.48 7.16 13.41
CA SER A 233 -25.77 7.72 14.73
C SER A 233 -25.91 6.60 15.78
N THR A 234 -25.42 6.82 17.00
CA THR A 234 -25.66 5.95 18.16
C THR A 234 -27.13 5.88 18.57
N ARG A 235 -27.94 6.83 18.14
CA ARG A 235 -29.40 6.86 18.35
C ARG A 235 -30.17 6.43 17.10
N HIS A 236 -29.47 5.97 16.06
CA HIS A 236 -30.08 5.52 14.85
C HIS A 236 -30.98 4.31 15.14
N VAL A 237 -32.29 4.52 15.02
CA VAL A 237 -33.27 3.43 15.00
C VAL A 237 -33.44 3.05 13.54
N CYS A 238 -32.99 1.86 13.17
CA CYS A 238 -33.27 1.31 11.84
C CYS A 238 -34.79 1.06 11.75
N PRO A 239 -35.56 1.88 11.02
CA PRO A 239 -37.00 1.72 10.99
C PRO A 239 -37.29 0.42 10.23
N LYS A 240 -38.03 -0.51 10.85
CA LYS A 240 -38.36 -1.80 10.23
C LYS A 240 -39.17 -1.68 8.92
N ASP A 241 -39.71 -0.49 8.63
CA ASP A 241 -40.67 -0.24 7.55
C ASP A 241 -40.33 0.96 6.63
N LEU A 242 -39.06 1.36 6.50
CA LEU A 242 -38.65 2.35 5.49
C LEU A 242 -37.66 1.73 4.50
N ASP A 243 -38.11 1.56 3.25
CA ASP A 243 -37.35 1.05 2.09
C ASP A 243 -36.10 1.87 1.72
N LYS A 244 -35.75 2.92 2.48
CA LYS A 244 -34.61 3.80 2.19
C LYS A 244 -33.74 3.99 3.41
N LYS A 245 -32.63 3.24 3.44
CA LYS A 245 -31.48 3.52 4.31
C LYS A 245 -31.06 4.98 4.11
N PRO A 246 -30.77 5.75 5.18
CA PRO A 246 -30.25 7.10 5.03
C PRO A 246 -28.96 7.10 4.18
N PRO A 247 -28.65 8.21 3.49
CA PRO A 247 -27.42 8.29 2.71
C PRO A 247 -26.21 8.00 3.61
N PRO A 248 -25.20 7.28 3.09
CA PRO A 248 -24.00 6.97 3.86
C PRO A 248 -23.33 8.26 4.33
N LYS A 249 -22.93 8.31 5.61
CA LYS A 249 -22.12 9.39 6.16
C LYS A 249 -20.66 8.97 6.20
N TYR A 250 -19.77 9.82 5.72
CA TYR A 250 -18.33 9.57 5.79
C TYR A 250 -17.72 10.28 7.00
N PHE A 251 -16.46 9.98 7.33
CA PHE A 251 -15.80 10.55 8.50
C PHE A 251 -15.74 12.08 8.43
N SER A 252 -15.38 12.66 7.29
CA SER A 252 -15.33 14.12 7.13
C SER A 252 -16.69 14.79 7.36
N GLU A 253 -17.77 14.18 6.91
CA GLU A 253 -19.15 14.66 7.13
C GLU A 253 -19.55 14.54 8.60
N ALA A 254 -19.22 13.41 9.24
CA ALA A 254 -19.45 13.20 10.67
C ALA A 254 -18.74 14.25 11.52
N VAL A 255 -17.49 14.62 11.16
CA VAL A 255 -16.73 15.67 11.84
C VAL A 255 -17.36 17.05 11.65
N ILE A 256 -17.82 17.38 10.43
CA ILE A 256 -18.44 18.68 10.13
C ILE A 256 -19.78 18.84 10.84
N GLU A 257 -20.60 17.78 10.87
CA GLU A 257 -21.91 17.81 11.53
C GLU A 257 -21.80 17.78 13.05
N GLY A 258 -20.76 17.14 13.59
CA GLY A 258 -20.53 16.98 15.02
C GLY A 258 -21.51 15.98 15.63
N LEU A 259 -22.77 16.38 15.81
CA LEU A 259 -23.85 15.51 16.25
C LEU A 259 -24.76 15.16 15.07
N ALA A 260 -25.24 13.92 15.04
CA ALA A 260 -26.27 13.54 14.11
C ALA A 260 -27.57 14.32 14.37
N SER A 261 -28.47 14.38 13.38
CA SER A 261 -29.73 15.12 13.48
C SER A 261 -30.66 14.64 14.60
N ASP A 262 -30.48 13.41 15.09
CA ASP A 262 -31.19 12.83 16.23
C ASP A 262 -30.48 13.09 17.59
N GLY A 263 -29.43 13.91 17.58
CA GLY A 263 -28.59 14.22 18.74
C GLY A 263 -27.68 13.08 19.19
N GLY A 264 -27.55 12.01 18.41
CA GLY A 264 -26.60 10.93 18.67
C GLY A 264 -25.18 11.26 18.19
N LEU A 265 -24.21 10.47 18.67
CA LEU A 265 -22.82 10.54 18.24
C LEU A 265 -22.65 9.70 16.96
N PHE A 266 -21.75 10.12 16.07
CA PHE A 266 -21.36 9.28 14.94
C PHE A 266 -20.39 8.18 15.39
N VAL A 267 -20.69 6.95 15.01
CA VAL A 267 -19.82 5.78 15.18
C VAL A 267 -19.66 5.06 13.85
N PRO A 268 -18.53 4.38 13.61
CA PRO A 268 -18.38 3.53 12.43
C PRO A 268 -19.54 2.53 12.32
N GLU A 269 -20.14 2.43 11.14
CA GLU A 269 -21.24 1.49 10.86
C GLU A 269 -20.77 0.03 10.97
N LYS A 270 -19.54 -0.21 10.52
CA LYS A 270 -18.82 -1.44 10.81
C LYS A 270 -18.26 -1.31 12.22
N GLU A 271 -18.40 -2.35 13.06
CA GLU A 271 -17.81 -2.37 14.41
C GLU A 271 -16.36 -1.87 14.41
N PHE A 272 -15.93 -1.33 15.56
CA PHE A 272 -14.56 -0.84 15.72
C PHE A 272 -13.54 -1.94 15.31
N PRO A 273 -12.51 -1.60 14.51
CA PRO A 273 -11.57 -2.57 13.99
C PRO A 273 -10.94 -3.41 15.10
N LYS A 274 -11.06 -4.74 14.98
CA LYS A 274 -10.43 -5.67 15.91
C LYS A 274 -8.96 -5.82 15.54
N LEU A 275 -8.09 -5.64 16.54
CA LEU A 275 -6.64 -5.84 16.42
C LEU A 275 -6.30 -7.26 16.88
N SER A 276 -5.40 -7.93 16.16
CA SER A 276 -4.82 -9.21 16.59
C SER A 276 -3.92 -9.02 17.82
N CYS A 277 -3.58 -10.11 18.52
CA CYS A 277 -2.64 -10.05 19.64
C CYS A 277 -1.26 -9.52 19.20
N GLY A 278 -0.80 -9.89 17.99
CA GLY A 278 0.45 -9.39 17.42
C GLY A 278 0.39 -7.88 17.13
N GLU A 279 -0.74 -7.41 16.60
CA GLU A 279 -0.98 -5.99 16.36
C GLU A 279 -0.99 -5.19 17.66
N TRP A 280 -1.70 -5.65 18.69
CA TRP A 280 -1.68 -5.02 20.01
C TRP A 280 -0.26 -4.95 20.59
N LYS A 281 0.51 -6.03 20.51
CA LYS A 281 1.91 -6.04 20.99
C LYS A 281 2.78 -5.01 20.28
N SER A 282 2.55 -4.78 18.99
CA SER A 282 3.31 -3.80 18.21
C SER A 282 3.04 -2.35 18.66
N LEU A 283 1.87 -2.08 19.23
CA LEU A 283 1.47 -0.74 19.70
C LEU A 283 2.03 -0.38 21.08
N ILE A 284 2.54 -1.36 21.85
CA ILE A 284 3.05 -1.14 23.22
C ILE A 284 4.22 -0.15 23.21
N GLY A 285 5.13 -0.28 22.26
CA GLY A 285 6.31 0.59 22.14
C GLY A 285 6.09 1.83 21.26
N ALA A 286 4.91 2.00 20.68
CA ALA A 286 4.61 3.09 19.76
C ALA A 286 4.33 4.40 20.55
N THR A 287 4.49 5.55 19.90
CA THR A 287 4.05 6.82 20.50
C THR A 287 2.52 6.93 20.48
N TYR A 288 1.97 7.90 21.22
CA TYR A 288 0.52 8.18 21.15
C TYR A 288 0.07 8.50 19.71
N ILE A 289 0.83 9.34 19.02
CA ILE A 289 0.58 9.74 17.62
C ILE A 289 0.55 8.50 16.72
N GLU A 290 1.51 7.59 16.86
CA GLU A 290 1.57 6.37 16.07
C GLU A 290 0.39 5.43 16.34
N ARG A 291 0.00 5.27 17.61
CA ARG A 291 -1.19 4.49 17.99
C ARG A 291 -2.45 5.08 17.39
N ALA A 292 -2.64 6.39 17.53
CA ALA A 292 -3.81 7.11 17.00
C ALA A 292 -3.90 6.95 15.48
N GLN A 293 -2.77 7.13 14.77
CA GLN A 293 -2.73 6.99 13.32
C GLN A 293 -3.08 5.56 12.88
N ILE A 294 -2.50 4.54 13.49
CA ILE A 294 -2.77 3.13 13.14
C ILE A 294 -4.24 2.75 13.37
N LEU A 295 -4.83 3.23 14.47
CA LEU A 295 -6.24 2.95 14.78
C LEU A 295 -7.18 3.69 13.83
N LEU A 296 -6.93 4.98 13.58
CA LEU A 296 -7.79 5.82 12.74
C LEU A 296 -7.70 5.41 11.26
N GLU A 297 -6.55 4.98 10.76
CA GLU A 297 -6.40 4.40 9.41
C GLU A 297 -7.32 3.18 9.20
N ARG A 298 -7.76 2.51 10.26
CA ARG A 298 -8.69 1.37 10.15
C ARG A 298 -10.16 1.76 10.18
N CYS A 299 -10.48 2.99 10.58
CA CYS A 299 -11.84 3.51 10.69
C CYS A 299 -12.17 4.53 9.59
N ILE A 300 -11.15 5.16 9.00
CA ILE A 300 -11.29 6.24 8.04
C ILE A 300 -10.76 5.78 6.69
N HIS A 301 -11.62 5.82 5.67
CA HIS A 301 -11.23 5.36 4.35
C HIS A 301 -10.21 6.35 3.76
N PRO A 302 -9.13 5.89 3.10
CA PRO A 302 -8.12 6.77 2.51
C PRO A 302 -8.63 7.74 1.44
N ALA A 303 -9.79 7.45 0.83
CA ALA A 303 -10.46 8.35 -0.10
C ALA A 303 -11.20 9.51 0.58
N ASP A 304 -11.48 9.39 1.89
CA ASP A 304 -12.05 10.47 2.70
C ASP A 304 -10.91 11.33 3.29
N ILE A 305 -10.01 10.69 4.04
CA ILE A 305 -8.77 11.33 4.51
C ILE A 305 -7.59 10.42 4.18
N PRO A 306 -6.68 10.83 3.27
CA PRO A 306 -5.46 10.08 2.98
C PRO A 306 -4.61 9.89 4.23
N ALA A 307 -3.93 8.74 4.34
CA ALA A 307 -3.14 8.41 5.53
C ALA A 307 -2.06 9.44 5.90
N THR A 308 -1.47 10.10 4.90
CA THR A 308 -0.55 11.22 5.09
C THR A 308 -1.22 12.40 5.77
N LYS A 309 -2.40 12.80 5.27
CA LYS A 309 -3.15 13.93 5.81
C LYS A 309 -3.68 13.63 7.21
N LEU A 310 -4.11 12.39 7.45
CA LEU A 310 -4.52 11.93 8.78
C LEU A 310 -3.34 12.01 9.76
N GLY A 311 -2.14 11.63 9.34
CA GLY A 311 -0.92 11.79 10.14
C GLY A 311 -0.66 13.26 10.51
N GLU A 312 -0.71 14.17 9.55
CA GLU A 312 -0.57 15.62 9.80
C GLU A 312 -1.59 16.13 10.81
N MET A 313 -2.87 15.74 10.67
CA MET A 313 -3.93 16.15 11.59
C MET A 313 -3.64 15.72 13.03
N ILE A 314 -3.17 14.49 13.22
CA ILE A 314 -2.87 13.92 14.54
C ILE A 314 -1.63 14.58 15.15
N GLU A 315 -0.62 14.91 14.35
CA GLU A 315 0.59 15.59 14.82
C GLU A 315 0.31 17.02 15.30
N THR A 316 -0.71 17.67 14.74
CA THR A 316 -1.11 19.04 15.13
C THR A 316 -2.15 19.13 16.24
N ALA A 317 -2.76 18.00 16.64
CA ALA A 317 -3.84 17.93 17.63
C ALA A 317 -3.30 17.83 19.06
#